data_AF-A0A382LT51-F1
#
_entry.id   AF-A0A382LT51-F1
#
_cell.length_a   1.000
_cell.length_b   1.000
_cell.length_c   1.000
_cell.angle_alpha   90.00
_cell.angle_beta   90.00
_cell.angle_gamma   90.00
#
_symmetry.space_group_name_H-M   'P 1'
#
loop_
_entity.id
_entity.type
_entity.pdbx_description
1 polymer ?
#
loop_
_entity_poly.entity_id
_entity_poly.type
_entity_poly.pdbx_seq_one_letter_code
_entity_poly.pdbx_strand_id
1 'polypeptide(L)'
;LMSWLGNTNIKKLLLLYWFSPVLIYISFIHGQLDVIPIAILFISLFFLFKRMIFWSAVFLGLAAATKTMVVLVFPFMLLFLLSKGSKVKVLLGFGLVSLLSFIVPNIPFIFSNSFFEMVFQNREQVKLFESSLLIGGYSFYLVPAAYILLLFKGISIKGFNRDVFVMFLAFSFGIILLFIPPMQGWYMWLIPFLIYFYSKSEGMSYLLLLGLQLFYLIYFAFSENSDYFQLFNVISGKEVTSYNLYYQLLDQGYDAEQLSNLAFTALQTLLVANCLWIFQSGLNSYTKHKITSSPFLLGIGGNSGVGKTVISKAVSEVFQDYNTTILKGDDMHRWRRGDLNWNSYTHLDPKSNLLHEEISMLRNLKGGKKIYRRKYNHSSGNFDSEKPVKPSNL
;
A
#
# COMPACT_ATOMS: atom_id res chain seq x y z
N LEU A 1 -9.83 7.12 1.61
CA LEU A 1 -8.87 8.04 0.97
C LEU A 1 -8.64 9.34 1.77
N MET A 2 -9.65 10.19 2.02
CA MET A 2 -9.45 11.51 2.69
C MET A 2 -8.65 11.44 4.00
N SER A 3 -8.95 10.47 4.88
CA SER A 3 -8.26 10.24 6.15
C SER A 3 -6.77 9.87 6.04
N TRP A 4 -6.23 9.79 4.83
CA TRP A 4 -4.82 9.50 4.54
C TRP A 4 -4.06 10.71 3.97
N LEU A 5 -4.71 11.87 3.87
CA LEU A 5 -4.19 13.12 3.29
C LEU A 5 -4.30 14.29 4.28
N GLY A 6 -3.46 15.32 4.09
CA GLY A 6 -3.63 16.61 4.76
C GLY A 6 -4.70 17.48 4.09
N ASN A 7 -5.25 18.45 4.82
CA ASN A 7 -6.42 19.26 4.40
C ASN A 7 -6.28 19.93 3.02
N THR A 8 -5.08 20.40 2.66
CA THR A 8 -4.77 20.98 1.34
C THR A 8 -5.05 20.02 0.18
N ASN A 9 -4.73 18.74 0.37
CA ASN A 9 -4.76 17.72 -0.67
C ASN A 9 -6.16 17.10 -0.82
N ILE A 10 -7.04 17.28 0.17
CA ILE A 10 -8.43 16.78 0.14
C ILE A 10 -9.22 17.44 -1.01
N LYS A 11 -9.03 18.74 -1.27
CA LYS A 11 -9.67 19.43 -2.39
C LYS A 11 -9.24 18.83 -3.73
N LYS A 12 -7.94 18.59 -3.92
CA LYS A 12 -7.38 17.98 -5.14
C LYS A 12 -7.87 16.53 -5.31
N LEU A 13 -7.92 15.75 -4.22
CA LEU A 13 -8.50 14.39 -4.21
C LEU A 13 -9.96 14.42 -4.69
N LEU A 14 -10.79 15.29 -4.11
CA LEU A 14 -12.20 15.40 -4.46
C LEU A 14 -12.41 15.72 -5.94
N LEU A 15 -11.68 16.71 -6.46
CA LEU A 15 -11.75 17.08 -7.87
C LEU A 15 -11.32 15.91 -8.79
N LEU A 16 -10.15 15.31 -8.54
CA LEU A 16 -9.62 14.21 -9.36
C LEU A 16 -10.47 12.93 -9.31
N TYR A 17 -11.23 12.71 -8.24
CA TYR A 17 -12.12 11.54 -8.10
C TYR A 17 -13.50 11.80 -8.70
N TRP A 18 -14.19 12.85 -8.27
CA TRP A 18 -15.58 13.10 -8.69
C TRP A 18 -15.70 13.63 -10.12
N PHE A 19 -14.65 14.26 -10.66
CA PHE A 19 -14.58 14.65 -12.08
C PHE A 19 -13.68 13.72 -12.91
N SER A 20 -13.45 12.47 -12.47
CA SER A 20 -12.81 11.46 -13.30
C SER A 20 -13.82 10.95 -14.34
N PRO A 21 -13.67 11.28 -15.64
CA PRO A 21 -14.61 10.79 -16.65
C PRO A 21 -14.61 9.26 -16.75
N VAL A 22 -13.51 8.58 -16.42
CA VAL A 22 -13.47 7.10 -16.41
C VAL A 22 -14.24 6.51 -15.23
N LEU A 23 -14.13 7.07 -14.02
CA LEU A 23 -14.94 6.59 -12.90
C LEU A 23 -16.45 6.86 -13.12
N ILE A 24 -16.78 8.00 -13.73
CA ILE A 24 -18.15 8.32 -14.14
C ILE A 24 -18.64 7.32 -15.18
N TYR A 25 -17.86 7.10 -16.25
CA TYR A 25 -18.18 6.16 -17.32
C TYR A 25 -18.42 4.73 -16.77
N ILE A 26 -17.47 4.19 -16.01
CA ILE A 26 -17.56 2.82 -15.48
C ILE A 26 -18.82 2.65 -14.59
N SER A 27 -19.09 3.62 -13.71
CA SER A 27 -20.10 3.47 -12.66
C SER A 27 -21.52 3.82 -13.11
N PHE A 28 -21.69 4.84 -13.97
CA PHE A 28 -23.00 5.41 -14.32
C PHE A 28 -23.39 5.23 -15.78
N ILE A 29 -22.43 5.11 -16.71
CA ILE A 29 -22.69 4.91 -18.13
C ILE A 29 -22.71 3.40 -18.39
N HIS A 30 -21.57 2.74 -18.24
CA HIS A 30 -21.42 1.29 -18.46
C HIS A 30 -22.02 0.42 -17.34
N GLY A 31 -22.22 0.98 -16.13
CA GLY A 31 -22.90 0.30 -15.02
C GLY A 31 -22.14 -0.85 -14.35
N GLN A 32 -20.81 -0.92 -14.47
CA GLN A 32 -20.02 -1.97 -13.79
C GLN A 32 -19.93 -1.72 -12.27
N LEU A 33 -20.22 -2.76 -11.50
CA LEU A 33 -20.30 -2.71 -10.02
C LEU A 33 -18.94 -2.78 -9.30
N ASP A 34 -17.83 -2.68 -10.04
CA ASP A 34 -16.46 -2.76 -9.55
C ASP A 34 -16.09 -1.70 -8.50
N VAL A 35 -16.87 -0.63 -8.39
CA VAL A 35 -16.79 0.34 -7.29
C VAL A 35 -17.03 -0.32 -5.92
N ILE A 36 -17.85 -1.38 -5.84
CA ILE A 36 -18.20 -2.08 -4.59
C ILE A 36 -17.00 -2.84 -3.99
N PRO A 37 -16.36 -3.82 -4.65
CA PRO A 37 -15.19 -4.51 -4.09
C PRO A 37 -14.06 -3.54 -3.76
N ILE A 38 -13.86 -2.50 -4.58
CA ILE A 38 -12.83 -1.49 -4.33
C ILE A 38 -13.16 -0.61 -3.12
N ALA A 39 -14.42 -0.20 -2.91
CA ALA A 39 -14.83 0.52 -1.71
C ALA A 39 -14.62 -0.31 -0.43
N ILE A 40 -15.03 -1.58 -0.45
CA ILE A 40 -14.84 -2.51 0.68
C ILE A 40 -13.34 -2.74 0.96
N LEU A 41 -12.52 -2.87 -0.10
CA LEU A 41 -11.06 -2.91 0.02
C LEU A 41 -10.51 -1.63 0.69
N PHE A 42 -10.94 -0.43 0.28
CA PHE A 42 -10.51 0.81 0.92
C PHE A 42 -10.91 0.90 2.41
N ILE A 43 -12.01 0.27 2.83
CA ILE A 43 -12.38 0.12 4.24
C ILE A 43 -11.41 -0.83 4.96
N SER A 44 -11.08 -1.98 4.36
CA SER A 44 -10.05 -2.90 4.88
C SER A 44 -8.69 -2.21 5.09
N LEU A 45 -8.24 -1.42 4.11
CA LEU A 45 -7.00 -0.65 4.17
C LEU A 45 -7.05 0.46 5.23
N PHE A 46 -8.21 1.09 5.45
CA PHE A 46 -8.40 2.08 6.52
C PHE A 46 -8.20 1.44 7.91
N PHE A 47 -8.80 0.27 8.15
CA PHE A 47 -8.59 -0.48 9.39
C PHE A 47 -7.15 -1.00 9.53
N LEU A 48 -6.51 -1.42 8.43
CA LEU A 48 -5.10 -1.83 8.41
C LEU A 48 -4.19 -0.71 8.95
N PHE A 49 -4.35 0.52 8.43
CA PHE A 49 -3.53 1.66 8.83
C PHE A 49 -3.85 2.17 10.23
N LYS A 50 -5.05 1.92 10.75
CA LYS A 50 -5.40 2.12 12.18
C LYS A 50 -4.93 0.97 13.10
N ARG A 51 -4.19 -0.02 12.58
CA ARG A 51 -3.79 -1.26 13.28
C ARG A 51 -4.96 -2.08 13.84
N MET A 52 -6.17 -1.90 13.32
CA MET A 52 -7.36 -2.68 13.66
C MET A 52 -7.39 -3.96 12.80
N ILE A 53 -6.43 -4.84 13.06
CA ILE A 53 -6.09 -6.00 12.20
C ILE A 53 -7.28 -6.94 11.98
N PHE A 54 -8.10 -7.18 13.00
CA PHE A 54 -9.32 -8.01 12.90
C PHE A 54 -10.30 -7.44 11.86
N TRP A 55 -10.70 -6.17 12.00
CA TRP A 55 -11.62 -5.52 11.06
C TRP A 55 -11.03 -5.42 9.66
N SER A 56 -9.72 -5.17 9.54
CA SER A 56 -9.02 -5.20 8.25
C SER A 56 -9.16 -6.57 7.55
N ALA A 57 -8.97 -7.67 8.28
CA ALA A 57 -9.16 -9.02 7.75
C ALA A 57 -10.62 -9.29 7.34
N VAL A 58 -11.59 -8.90 8.17
CA VAL A 58 -13.03 -9.07 7.86
C VAL A 58 -13.40 -8.37 6.56
N PHE A 59 -13.07 -7.09 6.43
CA PHE A 59 -13.37 -6.32 5.22
C PHE A 59 -12.58 -6.81 3.99
N LEU A 60 -11.40 -7.39 4.16
CA LEU A 60 -10.67 -8.01 3.04
C LEU A 60 -11.38 -9.27 2.53
N GLY A 61 -11.83 -10.15 3.43
CA GLY A 61 -12.59 -11.34 3.08
C GLY A 61 -13.91 -11.01 2.38
N LEU A 62 -14.63 -9.99 2.88
CA LEU A 62 -15.85 -9.49 2.25
C LEU A 62 -15.60 -8.87 0.86
N ALA A 63 -14.48 -8.15 0.67
CA ALA A 63 -14.12 -7.60 -0.64
C ALA A 63 -13.73 -8.70 -1.64
N ALA A 64 -13.03 -9.75 -1.19
CA ALA A 64 -12.75 -10.94 -2.00
C ALA A 64 -14.03 -11.74 -2.33
N ALA A 65 -15.02 -11.74 -1.45
CA ALA A 65 -16.31 -12.41 -1.67
C ALA A 65 -17.17 -11.68 -2.71
N THR A 66 -17.07 -10.35 -2.85
CA THR A 66 -17.74 -9.61 -3.92
C THR A 66 -17.00 -9.68 -5.25
N LYS A 67 -15.66 -9.71 -5.26
CA LYS A 67 -14.88 -10.00 -6.48
C LYS A 67 -13.49 -10.58 -6.14
N THR A 68 -13.19 -11.76 -6.69
CA THR A 68 -12.02 -12.57 -6.30
C THR A 68 -10.66 -11.92 -6.59
N MET A 69 -10.57 -10.98 -7.53
CA MET A 69 -9.30 -10.29 -7.86
C MET A 69 -8.71 -9.50 -6.67
N VAL A 70 -9.51 -9.17 -5.65
CA VAL A 70 -9.03 -8.53 -4.41
C VAL A 70 -8.04 -9.42 -3.64
N VAL A 71 -8.06 -10.75 -3.85
CA VAL A 71 -7.08 -11.69 -3.28
C VAL A 71 -5.63 -11.31 -3.64
N LEU A 72 -5.40 -10.65 -4.79
CA LEU A 72 -4.07 -10.15 -5.19
C LEU A 72 -3.48 -9.09 -4.24
N VAL A 73 -4.28 -8.50 -3.36
CA VAL A 73 -3.85 -7.57 -2.31
C VAL A 73 -3.36 -8.29 -1.04
N PHE A 74 -3.83 -9.53 -0.80
CA PHE A 74 -3.56 -10.27 0.44
C PHE A 74 -2.06 -10.47 0.73
N PRO A 75 -1.20 -10.90 -0.22
CA PRO A 75 0.23 -11.05 0.03
C PRO A 75 0.91 -9.72 0.44
N PHE A 76 0.53 -8.60 -0.18
CA PHE A 76 1.07 -7.29 0.17
C PHE A 76 0.62 -6.83 1.56
N MET A 77 -0.61 -7.15 1.98
CA MET A 77 -1.07 -6.88 3.35
C MET A 77 -0.29 -7.70 4.39
N LEU A 78 0.05 -8.96 4.08
CA LEU A 78 0.94 -9.75 4.94
C LEU A 78 2.35 -9.15 4.99
N LEU A 79 2.93 -8.72 3.86
CA LEU A 79 4.23 -8.04 3.82
C LEU A 79 4.21 -6.72 4.62
N PHE A 80 3.13 -5.95 4.54
CA PHE A 80 2.94 -4.75 5.35
C PHE A 80 2.96 -5.08 6.85
N LEU A 81 2.17 -6.06 7.29
CA LEU A 81 2.11 -6.48 8.70
C LEU A 81 3.45 -7.05 9.21
N LEU A 82 4.15 -7.84 8.39
CA LEU A 82 5.52 -8.31 8.65
C LEU A 82 6.48 -7.14 8.83
N SER A 83 6.43 -6.13 7.96
CA SER A 83 7.29 -4.94 8.05
C SER A 83 7.03 -4.08 9.29
N LYS A 84 5.86 -4.24 9.93
CA LYS A 84 5.52 -3.62 11.23
C LYS A 84 5.84 -4.52 12.44
N GLY A 85 6.53 -5.64 12.24
CA GLY A 85 6.96 -6.53 13.31
C GLY A 85 5.84 -7.39 13.91
N SER A 86 4.75 -7.62 13.18
CA SER A 86 3.65 -8.47 13.63
C SER A 86 4.12 -9.91 13.86
N LYS A 87 3.73 -10.52 14.99
CA LYS A 87 4.05 -11.92 15.31
C LYS A 87 3.35 -12.87 14.32
N VAL A 88 3.94 -14.04 14.05
CA VAL A 88 3.36 -15.08 13.17
C VAL A 88 1.91 -15.42 13.53
N LYS A 89 1.58 -15.54 14.83
CA LYS A 89 0.19 -15.77 15.29
C LYS A 89 -0.81 -14.71 14.81
N VAL A 90 -0.38 -13.45 14.66
CA VAL A 90 -1.22 -12.34 14.16
C VAL A 90 -1.43 -12.46 12.66
N LEU A 91 -0.42 -12.89 11.91
CA LEU A 91 -0.49 -13.12 10.46
C LEU A 91 -1.41 -14.31 10.13
N LEU A 92 -1.27 -15.41 10.88
CA LEU A 92 -2.15 -16.58 10.78
C LEU A 92 -3.60 -16.21 11.15
N GLY A 93 -3.79 -15.43 12.22
CA GLY A 93 -5.12 -14.91 12.59
C GLY A 93 -5.73 -14.00 11.53
N PHE A 94 -4.94 -13.13 10.91
CA PHE A 94 -5.39 -12.27 9.79
C PHE A 94 -5.81 -13.10 8.57
N GLY A 95 -5.02 -14.12 8.20
CA GLY A 95 -5.36 -15.06 7.13
C GLY A 95 -6.64 -15.84 7.41
N LEU A 96 -6.76 -16.41 8.61
CA LEU A 96 -7.93 -17.19 9.03
C LEU A 96 -9.21 -16.32 9.08
N VAL A 97 -9.14 -15.10 9.63
CA VAL A 97 -10.31 -14.21 9.66
C VAL A 97 -10.71 -13.77 8.25
N SER A 98 -9.75 -13.47 7.37
CA SER A 98 -10.05 -13.12 5.96
C SER A 98 -10.70 -14.30 5.22
N LEU A 99 -10.21 -15.52 5.44
CA LEU A 99 -10.78 -16.75 4.86
C LEU A 99 -12.19 -17.01 5.38
N LEU A 100 -12.43 -16.92 6.69
CA LEU A 100 -13.77 -17.09 7.25
C LEU A 100 -14.76 -16.02 6.75
N SER A 101 -14.33 -14.76 6.64
CA SER A 101 -15.17 -13.68 6.08
C SER A 101 -15.42 -13.81 4.57
N PHE A 102 -14.58 -14.55 3.85
CA PHE A 102 -14.88 -14.97 2.47
C PHE A 102 -15.86 -16.16 2.42
N ILE A 103 -15.68 -17.15 3.29
CA ILE A 103 -16.50 -18.38 3.29
C ILE A 103 -17.93 -18.08 3.78
N VAL A 104 -18.12 -17.35 4.88
CA VAL A 104 -19.43 -17.21 5.56
C VAL A 104 -20.55 -16.73 4.63
N PRO A 105 -20.40 -15.68 3.79
CA PRO A 105 -21.42 -15.28 2.83
C PRO A 105 -21.70 -16.33 1.74
N ASN A 106 -20.70 -17.17 1.42
CA ASN A 106 -20.73 -18.15 0.34
C ASN A 106 -21.12 -19.56 0.81
N ILE A 107 -21.31 -19.80 2.12
CA ILE A 107 -21.70 -21.11 2.70
C ILE A 107 -22.85 -21.79 1.93
N PRO A 108 -23.95 -21.11 1.52
CA PRO A 108 -25.06 -21.75 0.81
C PRO A 108 -24.68 -22.32 -0.57
N PHE A 109 -23.58 -21.83 -1.15
CA PHE A 109 -23.20 -22.10 -2.55
C PHE A 109 -21.87 -22.84 -2.69
N ILE A 110 -21.00 -22.82 -1.67
CA ILE A 110 -19.60 -23.25 -1.75
C ILE A 110 -19.40 -24.72 -2.15
N PHE A 111 -20.40 -25.58 -1.92
CA PHE A 111 -20.40 -26.99 -2.30
C PHE A 111 -21.06 -27.29 -3.67
N SER A 112 -21.55 -26.27 -4.37
CA SER A 112 -22.17 -26.43 -5.70
C SER A 112 -21.12 -26.29 -6.81
N ASN A 113 -21.20 -27.18 -7.82
CA ASN A 113 -20.31 -27.11 -8.99
C ASN A 113 -20.46 -25.77 -9.73
N SER A 114 -21.68 -25.26 -9.85
CA SER A 114 -21.97 -23.98 -10.50
C SER A 114 -21.30 -22.79 -9.80
N PHE A 115 -21.17 -22.82 -8.46
CA PHE A 115 -20.37 -21.81 -7.74
C PHE A 115 -18.88 -21.93 -8.08
N PHE A 116 -18.35 -23.15 -8.13
CA PHE A 116 -16.94 -23.36 -8.47
C PHE A 116 -16.62 -22.89 -9.90
N GLU A 117 -17.46 -23.24 -10.87
CA GLU A 117 -17.35 -22.79 -12.25
C GLU A 117 -17.41 -21.26 -12.37
N MET A 118 -18.42 -20.64 -11.73
CA MET A 118 -18.67 -19.20 -11.81
C MET A 118 -17.63 -18.33 -11.06
N VAL A 119 -17.08 -18.83 -9.94
CA VAL A 119 -16.21 -18.06 -9.02
C VAL A 119 -14.74 -18.38 -9.19
N PHE A 120 -14.36 -19.62 -9.54
CA PHE A 120 -12.96 -20.06 -9.66
C PHE A 120 -12.55 -20.51 -11.07
N GLN A 121 -13.50 -20.82 -11.97
CA GLN A 121 -13.19 -21.17 -13.37
C GLN A 121 -13.77 -20.16 -14.38
N ASN A 122 -14.04 -18.93 -13.92
CA ASN A 122 -14.53 -17.87 -14.78
C ASN A 122 -13.53 -17.55 -15.89
N ARG A 123 -14.02 -17.29 -17.11
CA ARG A 123 -13.25 -16.92 -18.31
C ARG A 123 -12.23 -15.81 -18.03
N GLU A 124 -12.59 -14.82 -17.20
CA GLU A 124 -11.70 -13.71 -16.85
C GLU A 124 -10.46 -14.11 -16.04
N GLN A 125 -10.47 -15.26 -15.35
CA GLN A 125 -9.29 -15.76 -14.63
C GLN A 125 -8.32 -16.49 -15.57
N VAL A 126 -8.80 -17.04 -16.68
CA VAL A 126 -7.97 -17.67 -17.72
C VAL A 126 -7.10 -16.62 -18.42
N LYS A 127 -7.57 -15.38 -18.55
CA LYS A 127 -6.84 -14.25 -19.15
C LYS A 127 -5.48 -13.97 -18.50
N LEU A 128 -5.31 -14.33 -17.23
CA LEU A 128 -4.02 -14.24 -16.52
C LEU A 128 -2.90 -15.05 -17.20
N PHE A 129 -3.26 -16.00 -18.07
CA PHE A 129 -2.35 -16.88 -18.80
C PHE A 129 -2.31 -16.62 -20.32
N GLU A 130 -3.12 -15.70 -20.86
CA GLU A 130 -3.09 -15.35 -22.30
C GLU A 130 -1.77 -14.66 -22.68
N SER A 131 -1.32 -13.72 -21.84
CA SER A 131 -0.10 -12.95 -22.07
C SER A 131 1.15 -13.78 -21.75
N SER A 132 1.76 -14.38 -22.77
CA SER A 132 2.92 -15.27 -22.63
C SER A 132 3.94 -15.13 -23.76
N LEU A 133 5.20 -15.47 -23.44
CA LEU A 133 6.28 -15.61 -24.41
C LEU A 133 6.62 -17.08 -24.60
N LEU A 134 6.65 -17.57 -25.83
CA LEU A 134 7.08 -18.94 -26.14
C LEU A 134 8.61 -19.02 -26.15
N ILE A 135 9.17 -19.84 -25.27
CA ILE A 135 10.62 -20.08 -25.16
C ILE A 135 10.87 -21.58 -25.36
N GLY A 136 11.29 -21.94 -26.58
CA GLY A 136 11.39 -23.34 -27.00
C GLY A 136 10.00 -23.99 -27.05
N GLY A 137 9.69 -24.83 -26.06
CA GLY A 137 8.38 -25.49 -25.90
C GLY A 137 7.60 -25.06 -24.65
N TYR A 138 8.05 -24.04 -23.91
CA TYR A 138 7.40 -23.58 -22.68
C TYR A 138 6.83 -22.17 -22.82
N SER A 139 5.61 -21.96 -22.29
CA SER A 139 4.98 -20.65 -22.19
C SER A 139 5.42 -19.91 -20.92
N PHE A 140 6.15 -18.80 -21.08
CA PHE A 140 6.52 -17.92 -19.99
C PHE A 140 5.41 -16.86 -19.78
N TYR A 141 4.55 -17.08 -18.78
CA TYR A 141 3.42 -16.20 -18.48
C TYR A 141 3.84 -14.88 -17.83
N LEU A 142 3.54 -13.76 -18.49
CA LEU A 142 4.03 -12.43 -18.10
C LEU A 142 3.39 -11.91 -16.81
N VAL A 143 2.07 -12.08 -16.64
CA VAL A 143 1.35 -11.59 -15.45
C VAL A 143 1.80 -12.30 -14.16
N PRO A 144 1.83 -13.65 -14.08
CA PRO A 144 2.36 -14.35 -12.90
C PRO A 144 3.84 -14.00 -12.62
N ALA A 145 4.68 -13.95 -13.66
CA ALA A 145 6.10 -13.63 -13.49
C ALA A 145 6.31 -12.21 -12.94
N ALA A 146 5.64 -11.20 -13.51
CA ALA A 146 5.72 -9.82 -13.04
C ALA A 146 5.17 -9.67 -11.61
N TYR A 147 4.08 -10.36 -11.27
CA TYR A 147 3.51 -10.35 -9.93
C TYR A 147 4.45 -11.00 -8.89
N ILE A 148 5.09 -12.13 -9.22
CA ILE A 148 6.12 -12.77 -8.37
C ILE A 148 7.34 -11.86 -8.18
N LEU A 149 7.83 -11.21 -9.24
CA LEU A 149 8.92 -10.23 -9.14
C LEU A 149 8.54 -9.04 -8.26
N LEU A 150 7.29 -8.57 -8.34
CA LEU A 150 6.76 -7.52 -7.46
C LEU A 150 6.73 -7.98 -5.99
N LEU A 151 6.35 -9.23 -5.70
CA LEU A 151 6.42 -9.79 -4.34
C LEU A 151 7.86 -9.86 -3.81
N PHE A 152 8.81 -10.37 -4.60
CA PHE A 152 10.23 -10.39 -4.23
C PHE A 152 10.77 -8.97 -3.96
N LYS A 153 10.38 -8.00 -4.80
CA LYS A 153 10.74 -6.60 -4.57
C LYS A 153 10.13 -6.07 -3.27
N GLY A 154 8.88 -6.43 -2.97
CA GLY A 154 8.22 -6.10 -1.72
C GLY A 154 8.97 -6.66 -0.49
N ILE A 155 9.36 -7.93 -0.50
CA ILE A 155 10.14 -8.58 0.57
C ILE A 155 11.47 -7.84 0.82
N SER A 156 12.11 -7.33 -0.23
CA SER A 156 13.40 -6.61 -0.11
C SER A 156 13.31 -5.25 0.60
N ILE A 157 12.12 -4.65 0.74
CA ILE A 157 11.96 -3.29 1.25
C ILE A 157 11.84 -3.29 2.78
N LYS A 158 12.85 -2.68 3.42
CA LYS A 158 12.91 -2.51 4.87
C LYS A 158 11.99 -1.37 5.32
N GLY A 159 10.78 -1.73 5.75
CA GLY A 159 9.83 -0.83 6.39
C GLY A 159 8.88 -0.14 5.41
N PHE A 160 7.73 -0.77 5.15
CA PHE A 160 6.68 -0.15 4.34
C PHE A 160 6.08 1.05 5.10
N ASN A 161 6.21 2.25 4.52
CA ASN A 161 5.31 3.36 4.85
C ASN A 161 3.99 3.19 4.09
N ARG A 162 2.99 4.04 4.38
CA ARG A 162 1.67 3.98 3.73
C ARG A 162 1.77 4.12 2.21
N ASP A 163 2.60 5.06 1.75
CA ASP A 163 2.76 5.40 0.34
C ASP A 163 3.36 4.24 -0.45
N VAL A 164 4.50 3.70 -0.01
CA VAL A 164 5.13 2.52 -0.64
C VAL A 164 4.14 1.36 -0.71
N PHE A 165 3.43 1.06 0.38
CA PHE A 165 2.44 0.00 0.36
C PHE A 165 1.30 0.25 -0.64
N VAL A 166 0.73 1.46 -0.69
CA VAL A 166 -0.30 1.82 -1.67
C VAL A 166 0.23 1.78 -3.12
N MET A 167 1.50 2.11 -3.35
CA MET A 167 2.18 1.93 -4.63
C MET A 167 2.26 0.44 -5.02
N PHE A 168 2.57 -0.46 -4.10
CA PHE A 168 2.56 -1.91 -4.39
C PHE A 168 1.16 -2.42 -4.77
N LEU A 169 0.10 -1.90 -4.14
CA LEU A 169 -1.28 -2.23 -4.52
C LEU A 169 -1.64 -1.66 -5.91
N ALA A 170 -1.20 -0.44 -6.22
CA ALA A 170 -1.35 0.11 -7.56
C ALA A 170 -0.67 -0.78 -8.61
N PHE A 171 0.56 -1.23 -8.36
CA PHE A 171 1.26 -2.13 -9.27
C PHE A 171 0.63 -3.53 -9.37
N SER A 172 0.04 -4.06 -8.30
CA SER A 172 -0.62 -5.38 -8.37
C SER A 172 -1.79 -5.40 -9.34
N PHE A 173 -2.58 -4.31 -9.40
CA PHE A 173 -3.64 -4.16 -10.42
C PHE A 173 -3.10 -3.67 -11.77
N GLY A 174 -2.08 -2.81 -11.75
CA GLY A 174 -1.42 -2.28 -12.96
C GLY A 174 -0.79 -3.37 -13.82
N ILE A 175 -0.20 -4.42 -13.23
CA ILE A 175 0.36 -5.57 -13.97
C ILE A 175 -0.73 -6.29 -14.79
N ILE A 176 -1.94 -6.44 -14.26
CA ILE A 176 -3.06 -7.06 -14.97
C ILE A 176 -3.45 -6.20 -16.17
N LEU A 177 -3.66 -4.90 -15.93
CA LEU A 177 -4.05 -3.92 -16.96
C LEU A 177 -3.00 -3.72 -18.06
N LEU A 178 -1.72 -3.97 -17.76
CA LEU A 178 -0.60 -3.77 -18.69
C LEU A 178 -0.48 -4.91 -19.69
N PHE A 179 -0.67 -6.15 -19.23
CA PHE A 179 -0.41 -7.36 -20.02
C PHE A 179 -1.67 -8.02 -20.59
N ILE A 180 -2.87 -7.63 -20.14
CA ILE A 180 -4.15 -8.21 -20.59
C ILE A 180 -5.03 -7.09 -21.18
N PRO A 181 -5.68 -7.30 -22.34
CA PRO A 181 -6.72 -6.41 -22.85
C PRO A 181 -7.83 -6.22 -21.80
N PRO A 182 -7.99 -5.00 -21.25
CA PRO A 182 -8.83 -4.79 -20.08
C PRO A 182 -10.31 -4.74 -20.47
N MET A 183 -11.19 -5.25 -19.59
CA MET A 183 -12.61 -4.86 -19.63
C MET A 183 -12.78 -3.45 -19.05
N GLN A 184 -13.87 -2.78 -19.44
CA GLN A 184 -14.22 -1.40 -19.08
C GLN A 184 -13.94 -1.11 -17.58
N GLY A 185 -14.61 -1.83 -16.67
CA GLY A 185 -14.50 -1.57 -15.23
C GLY A 185 -13.17 -1.92 -14.56
N TRP A 186 -12.22 -2.58 -15.23
CA TRP A 186 -10.94 -2.96 -14.58
C TRP A 186 -10.09 -1.75 -14.18
N TYR A 187 -10.24 -0.60 -14.87
CA TYR A 187 -9.56 0.64 -14.48
C TYR A 187 -10.05 1.22 -13.14
N MET A 188 -11.24 0.83 -12.67
CA MET A 188 -11.74 1.12 -11.31
C MET A 188 -10.79 0.59 -10.22
N TRP A 189 -10.04 -0.47 -10.50
CA TRP A 189 -9.11 -1.08 -9.54
C TRP A 189 -7.87 -0.23 -9.34
N LEU A 190 -7.43 0.48 -10.38
CA LEU A 190 -6.18 1.23 -10.38
C LEU A 190 -6.37 2.73 -10.12
N ILE A 191 -7.35 3.36 -10.78
CA ILE A 191 -7.53 4.82 -10.77
C ILE A 191 -7.61 5.44 -9.38
N PRO A 192 -8.33 4.89 -8.38
CA PRO A 192 -8.34 5.42 -7.01
C PRO A 192 -6.96 5.47 -6.34
N PHE A 193 -6.07 4.52 -6.66
CA PHE A 193 -4.67 4.55 -6.20
C PHE A 193 -3.84 5.56 -6.97
N LEU A 194 -4.06 5.75 -8.28
CA LEU A 194 -3.41 6.84 -9.02
C LEU A 194 -3.79 8.21 -8.44
N ILE A 195 -5.09 8.44 -8.25
CA ILE A 195 -5.66 9.66 -7.67
C ILE A 195 -5.07 9.93 -6.28
N TYR A 196 -4.82 8.90 -5.46
CA TYR A 196 -4.15 9.08 -4.17
C TYR A 196 -2.77 9.75 -4.32
N PHE A 197 -1.93 9.32 -5.27
CA PHE A 197 -0.64 9.96 -5.50
C PHE A 197 -0.75 11.33 -6.17
N TYR A 198 -1.58 11.49 -7.20
CA TYR A 198 -1.77 12.79 -7.87
C TYR A 198 -2.44 13.84 -6.99
N SER A 199 -3.21 13.45 -5.97
CA SER A 199 -3.75 14.38 -4.96
C SER A 199 -2.66 15.00 -4.07
N LYS A 200 -1.50 14.33 -3.93
CA LYS A 200 -0.34 14.80 -3.16
C LYS A 200 0.68 15.56 -3.99
N SER A 201 0.65 15.43 -5.31
CA SER A 201 1.66 16.03 -6.17
C SER A 201 1.44 17.53 -6.36
N GLU A 202 2.54 18.24 -6.53
CA GLU A 202 2.53 19.65 -6.91
C GLU A 202 2.49 19.79 -8.45
N GLY A 203 2.07 20.97 -8.91
CA GLY A 203 2.00 21.32 -10.33
C GLY A 203 1.07 20.45 -11.20
N MET A 204 1.33 20.49 -12.51
CA MET A 204 0.50 19.90 -13.57
C MET A 204 0.71 18.39 -13.78
N SER A 205 1.32 17.68 -12.84
CA SER A 205 1.58 16.24 -12.94
C SER A 205 0.30 15.40 -13.17
N TYR A 206 -0.86 15.89 -12.69
CA TYR A 206 -2.16 15.25 -12.93
C TYR A 206 -2.58 15.17 -14.41
N LEU A 207 -1.95 15.92 -15.31
CA LEU A 207 -2.16 15.80 -16.76
C LEU A 207 -1.83 14.38 -17.27
N LEU A 208 -0.89 13.67 -16.64
CA LEU A 208 -0.56 12.29 -17.00
C LEU A 208 -1.68 11.29 -16.64
N LEU A 209 -2.44 11.59 -15.58
CA LEU A 209 -3.65 10.85 -15.22
C LEU A 209 -4.82 11.20 -16.15
N LEU A 210 -4.96 12.48 -16.55
CA LEU A 210 -5.99 12.88 -17.52
C LEU A 210 -5.72 12.29 -18.91
N GLY A 211 -4.45 12.24 -19.35
CA GLY A 211 -4.06 11.57 -20.58
C GLY A 211 -4.43 10.08 -20.58
N LEU A 212 -4.11 9.36 -19.48
CA LEU A 212 -4.52 7.96 -19.32
C LEU A 212 -6.04 7.79 -19.43
N GLN A 213 -6.79 8.68 -18.78
CA GLN A 213 -8.26 8.64 -18.80
C GLN A 213 -8.84 8.99 -20.19
N LEU A 214 -8.23 9.93 -20.92
CA LEU A 214 -8.60 10.26 -22.28
C LEU A 214 -8.37 9.07 -23.22
N PHE A 215 -7.19 8.45 -23.18
CA PHE A 215 -6.88 7.30 -24.02
C PHE A 215 -7.64 6.01 -23.63
N TYR A 216 -8.05 5.88 -22.37
CA TYR A 216 -9.03 4.86 -21.98
C TYR A 216 -10.33 5.05 -22.76
N LEU A 217 -10.86 6.28 -22.82
CA LEU A 217 -12.12 6.55 -23.51
C LEU A 217 -12.00 6.36 -25.02
N ILE A 218 -10.88 6.79 -25.60
CA ILE A 218 -10.57 6.60 -27.03
C ILE A 218 -10.47 5.10 -27.38
N TYR A 219 -9.78 4.31 -26.56
CA TYR A 219 -9.66 2.86 -26.79
C TYR A 219 -11.01 2.14 -26.76
N PHE A 220 -11.85 2.41 -25.74
CA PHE A 220 -13.18 1.78 -25.68
C PHE A 220 -14.19 2.39 -26.67
N ALA A 221 -13.96 3.60 -27.20
CA ALA A 221 -14.75 4.15 -28.30
C ALA A 221 -14.44 3.44 -29.65
N PHE A 222 -13.18 3.09 -29.90
CA PHE A 222 -12.73 2.38 -31.11
C PHE A 222 -12.65 0.86 -30.95
N SER A 223 -13.21 0.28 -29.89
CA SER A 223 -13.29 -1.17 -29.75
C SER A 223 -14.47 -1.76 -30.54
N GLU A 224 -14.27 -2.95 -31.10
CA GLU A 224 -15.31 -3.68 -31.86
C GLU A 224 -16.59 -3.91 -31.03
N ASN A 225 -16.44 -4.04 -29.71
CA ASN A 225 -17.53 -4.25 -28.75
C ASN A 225 -17.90 -2.96 -27.98
N SER A 226 -17.70 -1.79 -28.59
CA SER A 226 -18.03 -0.51 -27.96
C SER A 226 -19.53 -0.32 -27.73
N ASP A 227 -19.89 -0.03 -26.48
CA ASP A 227 -21.25 0.20 -26.00
C ASP A 227 -21.62 1.69 -25.89
N TYR A 228 -20.70 2.59 -26.24
CA TYR A 228 -20.78 4.05 -25.97
C TYR A 228 -22.07 4.70 -26.48
N PHE A 229 -22.54 4.27 -27.66
CA PHE A 229 -23.73 4.83 -28.30
C PHE A 229 -25.03 4.08 -27.97
N GLN A 230 -24.96 2.92 -27.31
CA GLN A 230 -26.14 2.13 -26.96
C GLN A 230 -27.04 2.85 -25.95
N LEU A 231 -26.45 3.61 -25.02
CA LEU A 231 -27.21 4.42 -24.04
C LEU A 231 -27.98 5.57 -24.68
N PHE A 232 -27.48 6.14 -25.78
CA PHE A 232 -28.23 7.15 -26.54
C PHE A 232 -29.47 6.55 -27.20
N ASN A 233 -29.46 5.26 -27.58
CA ASN A 233 -30.66 4.59 -28.13
C ASN A 233 -31.79 4.53 -27.09
N VAL A 234 -31.47 4.18 -25.84
CA VAL A 234 -32.42 4.11 -24.72
C VAL A 234 -33.09 5.47 -24.47
N ILE A 235 -32.31 6.56 -24.52
CA ILE A 235 -32.83 7.93 -24.35
C ILE A 235 -33.63 8.40 -25.57
N SER A 236 -33.26 7.95 -26.77
CA SER A 236 -33.86 8.42 -28.03
C SER A 236 -35.19 7.72 -28.38
N GLY A 237 -35.52 6.60 -27.73
CA GLY A 237 -36.75 5.83 -27.99
C GLY A 237 -36.85 5.23 -29.40
N LYS A 238 -35.76 5.27 -30.17
CA LYS A 238 -35.63 4.68 -31.50
C LYS A 238 -34.64 3.52 -31.41
N GLU A 239 -34.96 2.40 -32.05
CA GLU A 239 -33.97 1.41 -32.47
C GLU A 239 -33.08 2.02 -33.55
N VAL A 240 -32.23 2.96 -33.15
CA VAL A 240 -31.09 3.34 -33.98
C VAL A 240 -30.21 2.11 -34.01
N THR A 241 -30.06 1.50 -35.19
CA THR A 241 -28.95 0.61 -35.52
C THR A 241 -27.67 1.44 -35.52
N SER A 242 -27.28 1.93 -34.35
CA SER A 242 -26.06 2.70 -34.14
C SER A 242 -24.90 1.70 -34.18
N TYR A 243 -24.47 1.43 -35.41
CA TYR A 243 -23.12 0.98 -35.71
C TYR A 243 -22.18 1.71 -34.76
N ASN A 244 -21.42 0.97 -33.97
CA ASN A 244 -20.40 1.58 -33.13
C ASN A 244 -19.36 2.29 -34.02
N LEU A 245 -18.53 3.16 -33.44
CA LEU A 245 -17.53 3.91 -34.22
C LEU A 245 -16.60 3.00 -35.02
N TYR A 246 -16.33 1.78 -34.52
CA TYR A 246 -15.53 0.77 -35.22
C TYR A 246 -16.15 0.38 -36.58
N TYR A 247 -17.42 -0.03 -36.61
CA TYR A 247 -18.11 -0.36 -37.87
C TYR A 247 -18.36 0.87 -38.75
N GLN A 248 -18.65 2.04 -38.17
CA GLN A 248 -18.79 3.29 -38.94
C GLN A 248 -17.50 3.69 -39.67
N LEU A 249 -16.33 3.43 -39.08
CA LEU A 249 -15.03 3.67 -39.69
C LEU A 249 -14.75 2.69 -40.84
N LEU A 250 -15.10 1.40 -40.66
CA LEU A 250 -14.99 0.39 -41.71
C LEU A 250 -15.88 0.72 -42.92
N ASP A 251 -17.13 1.14 -42.69
CA ASP A 251 -18.07 1.56 -43.75
C ASP A 251 -17.56 2.79 -44.53
N GLN A 252 -16.77 3.64 -43.88
CA GLN A 252 -16.11 4.80 -44.50
C GLN A 252 -14.76 4.48 -45.16
N GLY A 253 -14.32 3.21 -45.12
CA GLY A 253 -13.06 2.75 -45.71
C GLY A 253 -11.81 3.04 -44.88
N TYR A 254 -11.94 3.35 -43.59
CA TYR A 254 -10.81 3.49 -42.66
C TYR A 254 -10.45 2.17 -41.99
N ASP A 255 -9.16 1.99 -41.68
CA ASP A 255 -8.67 0.87 -40.89
C ASP A 255 -8.98 1.08 -39.39
N ALA A 256 -10.17 0.62 -38.98
CA ALA A 256 -10.63 0.68 -37.60
C ALA A 256 -9.79 -0.21 -36.66
N GLU A 257 -9.22 -1.30 -37.16
CA GLU A 257 -8.36 -2.20 -36.38
C GLU A 257 -7.04 -1.49 -36.02
N GLN A 258 -6.40 -0.84 -36.99
CA GLN A 258 -5.20 -0.03 -36.76
C GLN A 258 -5.47 1.10 -35.76
N LEU A 259 -6.61 1.79 -35.86
CA LEU A 259 -6.99 2.84 -34.91
C LEU A 259 -7.21 2.29 -33.49
N SER A 260 -7.85 1.13 -33.34
CA SER A 260 -8.01 0.43 -32.07
C SER A 260 -6.66 0.02 -31.47
N ASN A 261 -5.78 -0.56 -32.28
CA ASN A 261 -4.42 -0.96 -31.89
C ASN A 261 -3.54 0.24 -31.50
N LEU A 262 -3.66 1.38 -32.18
CA LEU A 262 -2.97 2.63 -31.82
C LEU A 262 -3.51 3.21 -30.51
N ALA A 263 -4.83 3.21 -30.32
CA ALA A 263 -5.47 3.67 -29.09
C ALA A 263 -5.07 2.81 -27.88
N PHE A 264 -5.06 1.47 -28.04
CA PHE A 264 -4.56 0.53 -27.05
C PHE A 264 -3.07 0.77 -26.74
N THR A 265 -2.23 0.93 -27.78
CA THR A 265 -0.79 1.20 -27.60
C THR A 265 -0.54 2.48 -26.80
N ALA A 266 -1.29 3.55 -27.09
CA ALA A 266 -1.20 4.81 -26.37
C ALA A 266 -1.71 4.71 -24.93
N LEU A 267 -2.83 4.00 -24.71
CA LEU A 267 -3.36 3.67 -23.39
C LEU A 267 -2.33 2.91 -22.53
N GLN A 268 -1.68 1.89 -23.10
CA GLN A 268 -0.67 1.10 -22.42
C GLN A 268 0.60 1.90 -22.14
N THR A 269 1.05 2.72 -23.08
CA THR A 269 2.20 3.62 -22.90
C THR A 269 1.95 4.61 -21.76
N LEU A 270 0.74 5.18 -21.68
CA LEU A 270 0.34 6.07 -20.59
C LEU A 270 0.17 5.33 -19.27
N LEU A 271 -0.26 4.07 -19.27
CA LEU A 271 -0.33 3.23 -18.08
C LEU A 271 1.08 2.98 -17.50
N VAL A 272 2.04 2.62 -18.36
CA VAL A 272 3.45 2.48 -18.00
C VAL A 272 4.00 3.80 -17.44
N ALA A 273 3.73 4.94 -18.11
CA ALA A 273 4.17 6.25 -17.64
C ALA A 273 3.59 6.61 -16.27
N ASN A 274 2.31 6.31 -16.00
CA ASN A 274 1.68 6.48 -14.69
C ASN A 274 2.35 5.57 -13.63
N CYS A 275 2.66 4.31 -13.97
CA CYS A 275 3.34 3.40 -13.06
C CYS A 275 4.76 3.88 -12.72
N LEU A 276 5.52 4.34 -13.72
CA LEU A 276 6.87 4.92 -13.52
C LEU A 276 6.82 6.20 -12.67
N TRP A 277 5.84 7.07 -12.90
CA TRP A 277 5.66 8.29 -12.10
C TRP A 277 5.32 7.96 -10.63
N ILE A 278 4.43 6.99 -10.39
CA ILE A 278 4.12 6.53 -9.03
C ILE A 278 5.32 5.86 -8.38
N PHE A 279 6.12 5.09 -9.12
CA PHE A 279 7.37 4.50 -8.61
C PHE A 279 8.31 5.58 -8.07
N GLN A 280 8.55 6.63 -8.85
CA GLN A 280 9.36 7.78 -8.43
C GLN A 280 8.73 8.51 -7.23
N SER A 281 7.42 8.75 -7.26
CA SER A 281 6.68 9.44 -6.20
C SER A 281 6.72 8.67 -4.86
N GLY A 282 6.40 7.37 -4.87
CA GLY A 282 6.42 6.51 -3.68
C GLY A 282 7.82 6.31 -3.09
N LEU A 283 8.85 6.19 -3.93
CA LEU A 283 10.24 6.14 -3.48
C LEU A 283 10.72 7.49 -2.93
N ASN A 284 10.30 8.61 -3.50
CA ASN A 284 10.61 9.94 -2.96
C ASN A 284 9.93 10.19 -1.61
N SER A 285 8.72 9.67 -1.38
CA SER A 285 8.13 9.61 -0.02
C SER A 285 8.99 8.76 0.92
N TYR A 286 9.50 7.60 0.49
CA TYR A 286 10.35 6.75 1.33
C TYR A 286 11.68 7.42 1.72
N THR A 287 12.35 8.13 0.79
CA THR A 287 13.62 8.82 1.08
C THR A 287 13.45 10.07 1.92
N LYS A 288 12.42 10.89 1.68
CA LYS A 288 12.09 12.07 2.50
C LYS A 288 11.69 11.70 3.93
N HIS A 289 11.12 10.52 4.13
CA HIS A 289 10.73 10.00 5.45
C HIS A 289 11.81 9.17 6.18
N LYS A 290 13.11 9.46 5.98
CA LYS A 290 14.22 8.81 6.72
C LYS A 290 14.06 8.82 8.26
N ILE A 291 13.38 9.83 8.80
CA ILE A 291 13.09 9.98 10.25
C ILE A 291 12.06 8.95 10.76
N THR A 292 11.21 8.38 9.89
CA THR A 292 10.21 7.33 10.25
C THR A 292 10.58 5.94 9.73
N SER A 293 11.38 5.85 8.66
CA SER A 293 11.88 4.57 8.14
C SER A 293 13.13 4.04 8.86
N SER A 294 13.85 4.87 9.62
CA SER A 294 14.94 4.45 10.50
C SER A 294 14.80 5.05 11.90
N PRO A 295 15.24 4.36 12.97
CA PRO A 295 15.15 4.88 14.34
C PRO A 295 15.91 6.21 14.47
N PHE A 296 15.17 7.27 14.78
CA PHE A 296 15.74 8.60 15.03
C PHE A 296 16.28 8.68 16.46
N LEU A 297 17.52 9.14 16.61
CA LEU A 297 18.17 9.29 17.91
C LEU A 297 18.14 10.77 18.33
N LEU A 298 17.41 11.06 19.41
CA LEU A 298 17.39 12.37 20.07
C LEU A 298 18.19 12.31 21.37
N GLY A 299 19.23 13.13 21.51
CA GLY A 299 19.98 13.30 22.75
C GLY A 299 19.47 14.51 23.54
N ILE A 300 19.22 14.34 24.84
CA ILE A 300 18.79 15.42 25.75
C ILE A 300 19.82 15.51 26.89
N GLY A 301 20.76 16.46 26.79
CA GLY A 301 21.81 16.70 27.78
C GLY A 301 21.41 17.75 28.83
N GLY A 302 22.09 17.74 29.98
CA GLY A 302 21.90 18.73 31.06
C GLY A 302 22.15 18.15 32.46
N ASN A 303 22.28 19.01 33.47
CA ASN A 303 22.52 18.59 34.86
C ASN A 303 21.27 17.93 35.50
N SER A 304 21.37 17.41 36.71
CA SER A 304 20.19 17.00 37.49
C SER A 304 19.24 18.19 37.72
N GLY A 305 17.94 17.94 37.82
CA GLY A 305 16.92 18.97 38.06
C GLY A 305 16.49 19.84 36.87
N VAL A 306 17.28 19.96 35.79
CA VAL A 306 17.03 20.92 34.67
C VAL A 306 15.87 20.56 33.72
N GLY A 307 14.92 19.71 34.14
CA GLY A 307 13.74 19.38 33.33
C GLY A 307 13.92 18.33 32.24
N LYS A 308 15.09 17.66 32.13
CA LYS A 308 15.33 16.59 31.12
C LYS A 308 14.20 15.58 31.01
N THR A 309 13.70 15.08 32.16
CA THR A 309 12.61 14.11 32.23
C THR A 309 11.31 14.69 31.64
N VAL A 310 11.00 15.95 31.92
CA VAL A 310 9.81 16.65 31.42
C VAL A 310 9.88 16.78 29.89
N ILE A 311 11.01 17.23 29.35
CA ILE A 311 11.22 17.33 27.89
C ILE A 311 11.12 15.94 27.24
N SER A 312 11.77 14.91 27.80
CA SER A 312 11.70 13.55 27.25
C SER A 312 10.28 12.98 27.25
N LYS A 313 9.47 13.31 28.26
CA LYS A 313 8.07 12.88 28.36
C LYS A 313 7.17 13.64 27.40
N ALA A 314 7.31 14.96 27.29
CA ALA A 314 6.56 15.77 26.32
C ALA A 314 6.85 15.34 24.87
N VAL A 315 8.12 15.05 24.53
CA VAL A 315 8.49 14.45 23.25
C VAL A 315 7.84 13.06 23.07
N SER A 316 7.80 12.25 24.13
CA SER A 316 7.12 10.94 24.10
C SER A 316 5.62 11.06 23.87
N GLU A 317 4.95 11.99 24.54
CA GLU A 317 3.51 12.24 24.41
C GLU A 317 3.11 12.71 23.00
N VAL A 318 3.98 13.47 22.31
CA VAL A 318 3.75 13.91 20.93
C VAL A 318 3.73 12.76 19.91
N PHE A 319 4.43 11.64 20.13
CA PHE A 319 4.89 10.79 19.01
C PHE A 319 4.31 9.38 18.74
N GLN A 320 3.61 8.61 19.59
CA GLN A 320 3.42 8.66 21.04
C GLN A 320 4.32 7.58 21.73
N ASP A 321 4.08 7.24 23.01
CA ASP A 321 4.86 6.28 23.82
C ASP A 321 5.20 4.91 23.17
N TYR A 322 4.41 4.44 22.20
CA TYR A 322 4.68 3.17 21.49
C TYR A 322 5.64 3.32 20.29
N ASN A 323 5.91 4.56 19.87
CA ASN A 323 6.83 4.94 18.80
C ASN A 323 8.16 5.49 19.36
N THR A 324 8.23 5.77 20.67
CA THR A 324 9.42 6.28 21.35
C THR A 324 10.06 5.23 22.27
N THR A 325 11.38 5.36 22.48
CA THR A 325 12.14 4.51 23.41
C THR A 325 13.04 5.42 24.22
N ILE A 326 12.69 5.67 25.48
CA ILE A 326 13.48 6.53 26.37
C ILE A 326 14.57 5.69 27.04
N LEU A 327 15.82 6.13 26.90
CA LEU A 327 17.00 5.59 27.58
C LEU A 327 17.53 6.62 28.57
N LYS A 328 17.99 6.18 29.76
CA LYS A 328 18.62 7.07 30.75
C LYS A 328 20.12 6.84 30.79
N GLY A 329 20.93 7.90 30.73
CA GLY A 329 22.39 7.80 30.82
C GLY A 329 22.87 7.09 32.09
N ASP A 330 22.19 7.34 33.22
CA ASP A 330 22.46 6.76 34.54
C ASP A 330 22.42 5.22 34.55
N ASP A 331 21.73 4.58 33.59
CA ASP A 331 21.76 3.12 33.40
C ASP A 331 23.16 2.58 33.02
N MET A 332 24.08 3.45 32.58
CA MET A 332 25.44 3.14 32.14
C MET A 332 26.52 3.49 33.17
N HIS A 333 26.14 3.84 34.41
CA HIS A 333 27.11 3.94 35.51
C HIS A 333 27.86 2.60 35.68
N ARG A 334 29.16 2.65 36.00
CA ARG A 334 29.96 1.45 36.26
C ARG A 334 29.68 0.80 37.60
N TRP A 335 29.28 1.62 38.58
CA TRP A 335 29.25 1.25 39.99
C TRP A 335 27.88 1.47 40.63
N ARG A 336 27.61 0.72 41.68
CA ARG A 336 26.38 0.84 42.50
C ARG A 336 26.55 1.96 43.52
N ARG A 337 25.46 2.48 44.10
CA ARG A 337 25.56 3.46 45.20
C ARG A 337 26.32 2.85 46.38
N GLY A 338 27.27 3.61 46.95
CA GLY A 338 28.10 3.16 48.07
C GLY A 338 29.38 2.41 47.68
N ASP A 339 29.65 2.23 46.39
CA ASP A 339 30.94 1.73 45.90
C ASP A 339 32.09 2.68 46.26
N LEU A 340 33.24 2.14 46.68
CA LEU A 340 34.42 2.91 47.10
C LEU A 340 34.95 3.85 46.01
N ASN A 341 34.73 3.51 44.73
CA ASN A 341 35.16 4.33 43.60
C ASN A 341 34.50 5.73 43.59
N TRP A 342 33.34 5.91 44.23
CA TRP A 342 32.68 7.22 44.36
C TRP A 342 33.42 8.21 45.29
N ASN A 343 34.39 7.74 46.07
CA ASN A 343 35.27 8.62 46.85
C ASN A 343 36.34 9.30 45.98
N SER A 344 36.61 8.76 44.78
CA SER A 344 37.65 9.26 43.85
C SER A 344 37.08 9.83 42.55
N TYR A 345 35.87 9.41 42.17
CA TYR A 345 35.21 9.81 40.92
C TYR A 345 33.80 10.32 41.16
N THR A 346 33.38 11.34 40.41
CA THR A 346 31.97 11.76 40.41
C THR A 346 31.18 10.98 39.34
N HIS A 347 29.85 10.94 39.46
CA HIS A 347 28.96 10.37 38.44
C HIS A 347 29.01 11.11 37.09
N LEU A 348 29.61 12.32 37.06
CA LEU A 348 29.85 13.13 35.86
C LEU A 348 31.19 12.80 35.18
N ASP A 349 32.09 12.06 35.84
CA ASP A 349 33.36 11.64 35.24
C ASP A 349 33.11 10.65 34.08
N PRO A 350 33.67 10.86 32.88
CA PRO A 350 33.60 9.88 31.79
C PRO A 350 34.07 8.47 32.19
N LYS A 351 35.03 8.36 33.13
CA LYS A 351 35.54 7.08 33.65
C LYS A 351 34.55 6.34 34.54
N SER A 352 33.60 7.02 35.20
CA SER A 352 32.57 6.35 36.02
C SER A 352 31.42 5.76 35.20
N ASN A 353 31.47 5.89 33.87
CA ASN A 353 30.42 5.50 32.94
C ASN A 353 30.93 4.55 31.83
N LEU A 354 30.02 3.79 31.22
CA LEU A 354 30.28 2.81 30.15
C LEU A 354 30.00 3.42 28.76
N LEU A 355 30.57 4.60 28.49
CA LEU A 355 30.25 5.41 27.31
C LEU A 355 30.49 4.69 25.97
N HIS A 356 31.56 3.89 25.84
CA HIS A 356 31.83 3.14 24.62
C HIS A 356 30.79 2.02 24.35
N GLU A 357 30.31 1.37 25.41
CA GLU A 357 29.22 0.40 25.30
C GLU A 357 27.92 1.10 24.92
N GLU A 358 27.63 2.26 25.49
CA GLU A 358 26.46 3.07 25.10
C GLU A 358 26.51 3.45 23.62
N ILE A 359 27.65 3.94 23.11
CA ILE A 359 27.82 4.25 21.67
C ILE A 359 27.57 3.00 20.80
N SER A 360 28.04 1.83 21.22
CA SER A 360 27.79 0.56 20.53
C SER A 360 26.31 0.16 20.56
N MET A 361 25.66 0.28 21.71
CA MET A 361 24.23 0.02 21.90
C MET A 361 23.36 0.97 21.06
N LEU A 362 23.65 2.28 21.08
CA LEU A 362 22.93 3.28 20.29
C LEU A 362 23.13 3.07 18.78
N ARG A 363 24.32 2.65 18.34
CA ARG A 363 24.58 2.26 16.94
C ARG A 363 23.76 1.02 16.54
N ASN A 364 23.65 0.03 17.43
CA ASN A 364 22.83 -1.17 17.19
C ASN A 364 21.33 -0.82 17.13
N LEU A 365 20.82 0.00 18.06
CA LEU A 365 19.43 0.49 18.04
C LEU A 365 19.14 1.26 16.76
N LYS A 366 19.98 2.23 16.37
CA LYS A 366 19.86 2.98 15.11
C LYS A 366 19.89 2.07 13.87
N GLY A 367 20.60 0.94 13.95
CA GLY A 367 20.62 -0.11 12.93
C GLY A 367 19.42 -1.07 12.94
N GLY A 368 18.39 -0.81 13.77
CA GLY A 368 17.20 -1.66 13.87
C GLY A 368 17.38 -2.94 14.70
N LYS A 369 18.51 -3.10 15.40
CA LYS A 369 18.81 -4.30 16.21
C LYS A 369 18.32 -4.14 17.65
N LYS A 370 17.85 -5.22 18.27
CA LYS A 370 17.63 -5.28 19.72
C LYS A 370 18.97 -5.17 20.47
N ILE A 371 18.94 -4.57 21.66
CA ILE A 371 20.04 -4.58 22.63
C ILE A 371 19.56 -5.20 23.94
N TYR A 372 20.50 -5.47 24.85
CA TYR A 372 20.22 -5.79 26.25
C TYR A 372 20.88 -4.71 27.10
N ARG A 373 20.16 -4.16 28.07
CA ARG A 373 20.61 -3.07 28.93
C ARG A 373 20.12 -3.31 30.35
N ARG A 374 20.95 -2.98 31.34
CA ARG A 374 20.56 -2.94 32.76
C ARG A 374 19.79 -1.65 33.03
N LYS A 375 19.07 -1.60 34.14
CA LYS A 375 18.42 -0.36 34.59
C LYS A 375 18.99 0.04 35.94
N TYR A 376 19.38 1.30 36.10
CA TYR A 376 19.82 1.79 37.40
C TYR A 376 18.60 2.21 38.25
N ASN A 377 18.48 1.60 39.42
CA ASN A 377 17.35 1.81 40.31
C ASN A 377 17.71 2.86 41.37
N HIS A 378 17.21 4.09 41.21
CA HIS A 378 17.53 5.20 42.11
C HIS A 378 17.09 4.99 43.57
N SER A 379 16.10 4.11 43.82
CA SER A 379 15.61 3.80 45.16
C SER A 379 16.56 2.86 45.90
N SER A 380 17.03 1.79 45.24
CA SER A 380 17.94 0.80 45.85
C SER A 380 19.43 1.09 45.63
N GLY A 381 19.78 1.99 44.70
CA GLY A 381 21.15 2.26 44.29
C GLY A 381 21.82 1.10 43.52
N ASN A 382 21.05 0.10 43.11
CA ASN A 382 21.54 -1.11 42.45
C ASN A 382 21.12 -1.17 40.96
N PHE A 383 21.77 -2.06 40.20
CA PHE A 383 21.37 -2.39 38.84
C PHE A 383 20.36 -3.54 38.83
N ASP A 384 19.23 -3.34 38.16
CA ASP A 384 18.27 -4.39 37.84
C ASP A 384 18.84 -5.37 36.80
N SER A 385 18.21 -6.54 36.65
CA SER A 385 18.53 -7.52 35.60
C SER A 385 18.41 -6.95 34.18
N GLU A 386 19.24 -7.44 33.27
CA GLU A 386 19.23 -7.03 31.87
C GLU A 386 17.89 -7.32 31.19
N LYS A 387 17.35 -6.32 30.50
CA LYS A 387 16.10 -6.42 29.75
C LYS A 387 16.35 -6.13 28.27
N PRO A 388 15.66 -6.84 27.35
CA PRO A 388 15.77 -6.58 25.92
C PRO A 388 15.09 -5.26 25.59
N VAL A 389 15.83 -4.31 25.02
CA VAL A 389 15.30 -3.07 24.45
C VAL A 389 15.27 -3.22 22.93
N LYS A 390 14.13 -2.88 22.33
CA LYS A 390 13.96 -2.84 20.87
C LYS A 390 13.92 -1.38 20.41
N PRO A 391 14.44 -1.06 19.22
CA PRO A 391 14.25 0.26 18.65
C PRO A 391 12.80 0.45 18.25
N SER A 392 12.28 1.64 18.49
CA SER A 392 10.98 2.11 18.02
C SER A 392 11.16 3.04 16.82
N ASN A 393 10.20 3.01 15.89
CA ASN A 393 10.13 3.93 14.76
C ASN A 393 8.87 4.78 14.89
N LEU A 394 8.94 6.02 14.39
CA LEU A 394 7.84 6.96 14.27
C LEU A 394 6.79 6.50 13.22
#